data_AF-A0AAD2AKK7-F1
#
_entry.id   AF-A0AAD2AKK7-F1
#
_cell.length_a   1.000
_cell.length_b   1.000
_cell.length_c   1.000
_cell.angle_alpha   90.00
_cell.angle_beta   90.00
_cell.angle_gamma   90.00
#
_symmetry.space_group_name_H-M   'P 1'
#
loop_
_entity.id
_entity.type
_entity.pdbx_description
1 polymer ?
#
loop_
_entity_poly.entity_id
_entity_poly.type
_entity_poly.pdbx_seq_one_letter_code
_entity_poly.pdbx_strand_id
1 'polypeptide(L)' 'MKGQAYRAPNEPALMTESDGWDAAVSHLLGPRLAGDSADRRRRDALQLAAASLRAAGETQMAIQAEQAAST' A
#
# COMPACT_ATOMS: atom_id res chain seq x y z
N MET A 1 38.43 -2.69 -10.23
CA MET A 1 37.83 -1.66 -9.35
C MET A 1 36.31 -1.87 -9.34
N LYS A 2 35.73 -2.24 -8.19
CA LYS A 2 34.27 -2.40 -8.06
C LYS A 2 33.66 -1.00 -7.94
N GLY A 3 32.86 -0.58 -8.92
CA GLY A 3 32.11 0.67 -8.85
C GLY A 3 31.05 0.56 -7.76
N GLN A 4 31.25 1.24 -6.63
CA GLN A 4 30.16 1.47 -5.69
C GLN A 4 29.20 2.45 -6.36
N ALA A 5 27.96 2.02 -6.58
CA ALA A 5 26.90 2.91 -7.01
C ALA A 5 26.66 3.93 -5.89
N TYR A 6 26.83 5.21 -6.21
CA TYR A 6 26.51 6.32 -5.32
C TYR A 6 24.99 6.33 -5.08
N ARG A 7 24.54 6.18 -3.84
CA ARG A 7 23.16 6.49 -3.43
C ARG A 7 23.12 7.90 -2.85
N ALA A 8 22.26 8.75 -3.41
CA ALA A 8 22.01 10.08 -2.89
C ALA A 8 21.21 9.97 -1.57
N PRO A 9 21.40 10.91 -0.61
CA PRO A 9 20.77 10.83 0.72
C PRO A 9 19.24 11.08 0.71
N ASN A 10 18.68 11.45 -0.44
CA ASN A 10 17.32 11.96 -0.59
C ASN A 10 16.50 11.16 -1.62
N GLU A 11 16.75 9.86 -1.79
CA GLU A 11 15.77 9.02 -2.48
C GLU A 11 14.53 8.94 -1.58
N PRO A 12 13.37 9.54 -1.96
CA PRO A 12 12.13 9.14 -1.31
C PRO A 12 12.07 7.64 -1.50
N ALA A 13 11.90 6.90 -0.39
CA ALA A 13 11.70 5.47 -0.46
C ALA A 13 10.67 5.22 -1.56
N LEU A 14 11.12 4.66 -2.68
CA LEU A 14 10.27 4.26 -3.78
C LEU A 14 9.31 3.26 -3.16
N MET A 15 8.13 3.74 -2.77
CA MET A 15 6.95 2.89 -2.64
C MET A 15 6.80 2.34 -4.06
N THR A 16 7.37 1.17 -4.29
CA THR A 16 7.27 0.48 -5.56
C THR A 16 5.78 0.36 -5.85
N GLU A 17 5.37 0.57 -7.09
CA GLU A 17 3.96 0.63 -7.51
C GLU A 17 3.10 -0.58 -7.06
N SER A 18 3.74 -1.65 -6.59
CA SER A 18 3.21 -2.77 -5.79
C SER A 18 2.26 -2.37 -4.66
N ASP A 19 2.49 -1.24 -3.98
CA ASP A 19 1.78 -0.89 -2.73
C ASP A 19 0.75 0.25 -2.91
N GLY A 20 0.37 0.54 -4.15
CA GLY A 20 -0.58 1.59 -4.50
C GLY A 20 -2.06 1.16 -4.48
N TRP A 21 -2.96 2.15 -4.53
CA TRP A 21 -4.42 1.96 -4.61
C TRP A 21 -4.85 0.99 -5.72
N ASP A 22 -4.35 1.17 -6.94
CA ASP A 22 -4.75 0.34 -8.09
C ASP A 22 -4.32 -1.13 -7.93
N ALA A 23 -3.17 -1.36 -7.29
CA ALA A 23 -2.68 -2.70 -6.96
C ALA A 23 -3.57 -3.36 -5.88
N ALA A 24 -3.95 -2.61 -4.84
CA ALA A 24 -4.86 -3.07 -3.80
C ALA A 24 -6.25 -3.43 -4.38
N VAL A 25 -6.82 -2.58 -5.22
CA VAL A 25 -8.11 -2.84 -5.91
C VAL A 25 -8.04 -4.13 -6.72
N SER A 26 -7.00 -4.26 -7.55
CA SER A 26 -6.83 -5.43 -8.43
C SER A 26 -6.71 -6.73 -7.63
N HIS A 27 -5.97 -6.70 -6.52
CA HIS A 27 -5.78 -7.87 -5.64
C HIS A 27 -7.03 -8.21 -4.81
N LEU A 28 -7.84 -7.22 -4.44
CA LEU A 28 -9.07 -7.43 -3.67
C LEU A 28 -10.25 -7.92 -4.52
N LEU A 29 -10.45 -7.29 -5.68
CA LEU A 29 -11.56 -7.60 -6.59
C LEU A 29 -11.24 -8.79 -7.51
N GLY A 30 -9.96 -9.10 -7.69
CA GLY A 30 -9.50 -10.25 -8.46
C GLY A 30 -9.58 -11.60 -7.72
N PRO A 31 -9.32 -12.71 -8.42
CA PRO A 31 -9.21 -14.03 -7.81
C PRO A 31 -8.03 -14.08 -6.84
N ARG A 32 -8.21 -14.82 -5.74
CA ARG A 32 -7.13 -15.04 -4.77
C ARG A 32 -6.05 -15.94 -5.37
N LEU A 33 -4.81 -15.47 -5.46
CA LEU A 33 -3.71 -16.28 -5.95
C LEU A 33 -3.13 -17.14 -4.82
N ALA A 34 -2.56 -18.29 -5.17
CA ALA A 34 -2.01 -19.24 -4.20
C ALA A 34 -0.87 -18.67 -3.34
N GLY A 35 -0.21 -17.59 -3.80
CA GLY A 35 0.85 -16.89 -3.09
C GLY A 35 0.39 -15.77 -2.16
N ASP A 36 -0.90 -15.44 -2.13
CA ASP A 36 -1.39 -14.29 -1.37
C ASP A 36 -1.65 -14.64 0.10
N SER A 37 -0.80 -14.09 0.97
CA SER A 37 -0.97 -14.20 2.41
C SER A 37 -2.22 -13.43 2.87
N ALA A 38 -2.87 -13.96 3.91
CA ALA A 38 -4.04 -13.31 4.50
C ALA A 38 -3.71 -11.90 5.02
N ASP A 39 -2.51 -11.73 5.59
CA ASP A 39 -2.06 -10.43 6.11
C ASP A 39 -1.89 -9.38 5.02
N ARG A 40 -1.32 -9.77 3.87
CA ARG A 40 -1.18 -8.86 2.72
C ARG A 40 -2.56 -8.39 2.25
N ARG A 41 -3.49 -9.32 2.06
CA ARG A 41 -4.85 -9.00 1.61
C ARG A 41 -5.62 -8.13 2.62
N ARG A 42 -5.39 -8.34 3.93
CA ARG A 42 -5.93 -7.48 4.99
C ARG A 42 -5.41 -6.05 4.86
N ARG A 43 -4.10 -5.86 4.70
CA ARG A 43 -3.49 -4.53 4.54
C ARG A 43 -4.02 -3.82 3.30
N ASP A 44 -4.10 -4.52 2.18
CA ASP A 44 -4.64 -3.98 0.93
C ASP A 44 -6.11 -3.53 1.09
N ALA A 45 -6.93 -4.32 1.79
CA ALA A 45 -8.32 -3.96 2.11
C ALA A 45 -8.43 -2.69 2.93
N LEU A 46 -7.54 -2.49 3.90
CA LEU A 46 -7.52 -1.30 4.74
C LEU A 46 -7.03 -0.06 3.97
N GLN A 47 -6.06 -0.22 3.07
CA GLN A 47 -5.63 0.85 2.16
C GLN A 47 -6.76 1.27 1.20
N LEU A 48 -7.51 0.31 0.67
CA LEU A 48 -8.71 0.57 -0.13
C LEU A 48 -9.76 1.36 0.68
N ALA A 49 -10.03 0.93 1.91
CA ALA A 49 -10.97 1.63 2.79
C ALA A 49 -10.51 3.07 3.08
N ALA A 50 -9.23 3.28 3.39
CA ALA A 50 -8.66 4.59 3.65
C ALA A 50 -8.84 5.56 2.46
N ALA A 51 -8.52 5.11 1.25
CA ALA A 51 -8.68 5.91 0.04
C ALA A 51 -10.16 6.24 -0.25
N SER A 52 -11.07 5.29 -0.02
CA SER A 52 -12.52 5.51 -0.16
C SER A 52 -13.02 6.58 0.83
N LEU A 53 -12.54 6.53 2.08
CA LEU A 53 -12.87 7.51 3.12
C LEU A 53 -12.30 8.89 2.79
N ARG A 54 -11.09 8.98 2.22
CA ARG A 54 -10.53 10.26 1.72
C ARG A 54 -11.39 10.84 0.62
N ALA A 55 -11.83 10.03 -0.34
CA ALA A 55 -12.70 10.47 -1.43
C ALA A 55 -14.07 10.96 -0.92
N ALA A 56 -14.57 10.38 0.18
CA ALA A 56 -15.80 10.80 0.85
C ALA A 56 -15.64 12.04 1.75
N GLY A 57 -14.41 12.53 1.97
CA GLY A 57 -14.11 13.64 2.88
C GLY A 57 -13.94 13.26 4.36
N GLU A 58 -14.05 11.97 4.69
CA GLU A 58 -13.96 11.43 6.05
C GLU A 58 -12.50 11.28 6.52
N THR A 59 -11.82 12.41 6.65
CA THR A 59 -10.36 12.50 6.84
C THR A 59 -9.87 11.77 8.10
N GLN A 60 -10.58 11.87 9.22
CA GLN A 60 -10.16 11.23 10.47
C GLN A 60 -10.26 9.70 10.40
N MET A 61 -11.31 9.18 9.75
CA MET A 61 -11.49 7.74 9.58
C MET A 61 -10.47 7.16 8.61
N ALA A 62 -10.10 7.91 7.56
CA ALA A 62 -9.06 7.50 6.63
C ALA A 62 -7.70 7.31 7.34
N ILE A 63 -7.31 8.24 8.21
CA ILE A 63 -6.05 8.14 8.98
C ILE A 63 -6.04 6.90 9.87
N GLN A 64 -7.16 6.59 10.53
CA GLN A 64 -7.27 5.39 11.37
C GLN A 64 -7.13 4.11 10.55
N ALA A 65 -7.72 4.06 9.36
CA ALA A 65 -7.58 2.92 8.46
C ALA A 65 -6.13 2.72 7.97
N GLU A 66 -5.41 3.80 7.67
CA GLU A 66 -3.99 3.74 7.28
C GLU A 66 -3.08 3.26 8.41
N GLN A 67 -3.36 3.70 9.65
CA GLN A 67 -2.66 3.21 10.83
C GLN A 67 -2.88 1.70 11.04
N ALA A 68 -4.13 1.23 10.91
CA ALA A 68 -4.47 -0.19 11.04
C ALA A 68 -3.85 -1.07 9.92
N ALA A 69 -3.61 -0.49 8.74
CA ALA A 69 -2.91 -1.17 7.65
C ALA A 69 -1.40 -1.32 7.90
N SER A 70 -0.84 -0.46 8.77
CA SER A 70 0.60 -0.38 9.05
C SER A 70 1.03 -1.20 10.27
N THR A 71 0.07 -1.61 11.10
CA THR A 71 0.22 -2.59 12.20
C THR A 71 0.02 -4.02 11.71
#